data_AF-A0A960T9U9-F1
#
_entry.id   AF-A0A960T9U9-F1
#
_cell.length_a   1.000
_cell.length_b   1.000
_cell.length_c   1.000
_cell.angle_alpha   90.00
_cell.angle_beta   90.00
_cell.angle_gamma   90.00
#
_symmetry.space_group_name_H-M   'P 1'
#
loop_
_entity.id
_entity.type
_entity.pdbx_description
1 polymer ?
#
loop_
_entity_poly.entity_id
_entity_poly.type
_entity_poly.pdbx_seq_one_letter_code
_entity_poly.pdbx_strand_id
1 'polypeptide(L)'
;MKALRISFLTFIFIALGAVSCQLIGSLTSPEATAISSLSREALLQLPDSNSGCDTFDYFPEGGIRSFYCHIQGVVSYEKARKALPMDIFVSGPHSDSLDLDNNRSFGHYNPEFVTLLVDHGVPGSEDEAFRRLTQPIYDRYVASLARAMFVTYRKFQKNPALLQEEIFALRRALQSGGVPDYYYEKYFYFMNPKFRDNPTADFEYYNENGFDGGYDGNVVKTAAYFWIRRSEDGTDKAFFRGLMKLLQTYDSAYLQL
;
A
#
# COMPACT_ATOMS: atom_id res chain seq x y z
N MET A 1 -23.45 62.89 65.79
CA MET A 1 -22.58 63.81 65.02
C MET A 1 -21.56 62.99 64.25
N LYS A 2 -21.50 63.18 62.93
CA LYS A 2 -20.36 62.99 61.99
C LYS A 2 -19.73 61.58 61.91
N ALA A 3 -19.43 61.00 60.76
CA ALA A 3 -19.63 61.36 59.36
C ALA A 3 -19.32 60.13 58.50
N LEU A 4 -20.03 60.03 57.37
CA LEU A 4 -19.69 59.30 56.16
C LEU A 4 -18.31 59.73 55.62
N ARG A 5 -17.49 58.78 55.15
CA ARG A 5 -16.52 59.04 54.05
C ARG A 5 -16.41 57.83 53.11
N ILE A 6 -16.97 58.05 51.92
CA ILE A 6 -16.69 57.38 50.66
C ILE A 6 -15.34 57.89 50.13
N SER A 7 -14.56 57.04 49.47
CA SER A 7 -13.75 57.34 48.26
C SER A 7 -13.00 56.09 47.80
N PHE A 8 -13.39 55.49 46.67
CA PHE A 8 -12.82 55.68 45.32
C PHE A 8 -11.53 54.87 45.08
N LEU A 9 -11.62 53.76 44.33
CA LEU A 9 -10.91 53.55 43.06
C LEU A 9 -11.19 52.16 42.44
N THR A 10 -11.95 52.23 41.36
CA THR A 10 -11.96 51.42 40.13
C THR A 10 -10.76 50.47 39.91
N PHE A 11 -11.04 49.19 39.64
CA PHE A 11 -10.47 48.51 38.47
C PHE A 11 -11.41 47.41 37.97
N ILE A 12 -11.91 47.63 36.75
CA ILE A 12 -12.61 46.67 35.91
C ILE A 12 -11.58 45.70 35.36
N PHE A 13 -11.81 44.39 35.48
CA PHE A 13 -11.52 43.45 34.39
C PHE A 13 -12.58 42.35 34.39
N ILE A 14 -13.51 42.51 33.47
CA ILE A 14 -14.39 41.47 32.97
C ILE A 14 -13.49 40.46 32.25
N ALA A 15 -13.14 39.36 32.91
CA ALA A 15 -12.66 38.18 32.21
C ALA A 15 -13.88 37.36 31.79
N LEU A 16 -14.53 37.82 30.72
CA LEU A 16 -15.24 36.93 29.80
C LEU A 16 -14.15 36.04 29.20
N GLY A 17 -13.80 34.99 29.93
CA GLY A 17 -13.06 33.87 29.39
C GLY A 17 -13.97 33.22 28.36
N ALA A 18 -13.81 33.66 27.11
CA ALA A 18 -14.33 32.98 25.96
C ALA A 18 -13.88 31.51 26.09
N VAL A 19 -14.80 30.65 26.49
CA VAL A 19 -14.78 29.25 26.09
C VAL A 19 -15.03 29.28 24.59
N SER A 20 -14.00 29.67 23.85
CA SER A 20 -13.89 29.34 22.44
C SER A 20 -13.79 27.84 22.42
N CYS A 21 -14.95 27.23 22.26
CA CYS A 21 -15.12 25.87 21.82
C CYS A 21 -14.38 25.77 20.48
N GLN A 22 -13.06 25.52 20.51
CA GLN A 22 -12.31 25.04 19.37
C GLN A 22 -12.65 23.56 19.22
N LEU A 23 -13.92 23.28 18.93
CA LEU A 23 -14.33 22.13 18.13
C LEU A 23 -13.90 22.42 16.69
N ILE A 24 -12.59 22.50 16.45
CA ILE A 24 -12.06 22.15 15.14
C ILE A 24 -12.01 20.63 15.18
N GLY A 25 -13.18 19.99 15.06
CA GLY A 25 -13.21 18.62 14.59
C GLY A 25 -12.46 18.65 13.27
N SER A 26 -11.38 17.87 13.16
CA SER A 26 -10.66 17.68 11.91
C SER A 26 -11.70 17.31 10.84
N LEU A 27 -12.06 18.28 10.00
CA LEU A 27 -12.95 18.03 8.87
C LEU A 27 -12.11 17.22 7.90
N THR A 28 -12.23 15.89 7.99
CA THR A 28 -11.68 14.97 7.00
C THR A 28 -12.27 15.35 5.64
N SER A 29 -11.41 15.49 4.63
CA SER A 29 -11.87 15.86 3.30
C SER A 29 -12.82 14.79 2.73
N PRO A 30 -13.68 15.13 1.75
CA PRO A 30 -14.52 14.14 1.07
C PRO A 30 -13.70 12.99 0.49
N GLU A 31 -12.52 13.27 -0.05
CA GLU A 31 -11.62 12.28 -0.65
C GLU A 31 -11.01 11.35 0.41
N ALA A 32 -10.58 11.91 1.56
CA ALA A 32 -10.12 11.12 2.69
C ALA A 32 -11.22 10.19 3.21
N THR A 33 -12.46 10.70 3.28
CA THR A 33 -13.64 9.92 3.68
C THR A 33 -13.93 8.80 2.67
N ALA A 34 -13.84 9.09 1.37
CA ALA A 34 -14.03 8.11 0.31
C ALA A 34 -13.00 6.98 0.37
N ILE A 35 -11.71 7.30 0.44
CA ILE A 35 -10.63 6.31 0.57
C ILE A 35 -10.81 5.44 1.81
N SER A 36 -11.08 6.06 2.96
CA SER A 36 -11.29 5.34 4.22
C SER A 36 -12.48 4.39 4.14
N SER A 37 -13.60 4.87 3.58
CA SER A 37 -14.82 4.07 3.39
C SER A 37 -14.57 2.86 2.47
N LEU A 38 -13.99 3.09 1.29
CA LEU A 38 -13.66 2.03 0.33
C LEU A 38 -12.68 1.01 0.92
N SER A 39 -11.70 1.46 1.70
CA SER A 39 -10.70 0.56 2.32
C SER A 39 -11.32 -0.30 3.43
N ARG A 40 -12.24 0.27 4.23
CA ARG A 40 -13.00 -0.49 5.24
C ARG A 40 -13.95 -1.48 4.58
N GLU A 41 -14.64 -1.07 3.52
CA GLU A 41 -15.51 -1.93 2.73
C GLU A 41 -14.74 -3.12 2.15
N ALA A 42 -13.61 -2.84 1.49
CA ALA A 42 -12.74 -3.85 0.91
C ALA A 42 -12.26 -4.87 1.94
N LEU A 43 -11.82 -4.43 3.13
CA LEU A 43 -11.39 -5.35 4.18
C LEU A 43 -12.55 -6.18 4.75
N LEU A 44 -13.70 -5.56 5.04
CA LEU A 44 -14.84 -6.26 5.63
C LEU A 44 -15.42 -7.34 4.71
N GLN A 45 -15.48 -7.08 3.41
CA GLN A 45 -16.07 -8.00 2.44
C GLN A 45 -15.05 -8.97 1.84
N LEU A 46 -13.76 -8.83 2.16
CA LEU A 46 -12.70 -9.70 1.66
C LEU A 46 -12.98 -11.20 1.88
N PRO A 47 -13.49 -11.65 3.05
CA PRO A 47 -13.80 -13.07 3.27
C PRO A 47 -14.84 -13.66 2.31
N ASP A 48 -15.76 -12.84 1.82
CA ASP A 48 -16.88 -13.25 0.95
C ASP A 48 -16.67 -12.83 -0.51
N SER A 49 -15.50 -12.27 -0.82
CA SER A 49 -15.17 -11.78 -2.15
C SER A 49 -14.97 -12.94 -3.14
N ASN A 50 -15.41 -12.73 -4.38
CA ASN A 50 -15.04 -13.58 -5.51
C ASN A 50 -13.98 -12.88 -6.35
N SER A 51 -13.13 -13.64 -7.03
CA SER A 51 -12.21 -13.08 -8.01
C SER A 51 -12.98 -12.32 -9.10
N GLY A 52 -12.69 -11.03 -9.23
CA GLY A 52 -13.18 -10.15 -10.30
C GLY A 52 -12.32 -10.20 -11.57
N CYS A 53 -11.42 -11.18 -11.70
CA CYS A 53 -10.54 -11.36 -12.86
C CYS A 53 -10.73 -12.74 -13.50
N ASP A 54 -10.48 -12.83 -14.80
CA ASP A 54 -10.45 -14.10 -15.55
C ASP A 54 -9.06 -14.75 -15.49
N THR A 55 -8.64 -15.13 -14.27
CA THR A 55 -7.36 -15.82 -14.02
C THR A 55 -7.54 -16.88 -12.95
N PHE A 56 -6.64 -17.87 -12.88
CA PHE A 56 -6.64 -18.85 -11.80
C PHE A 56 -6.55 -18.15 -10.44
N ASP A 57 -7.40 -18.57 -9.51
CA ASP A 57 -7.54 -17.96 -8.20
C ASP A 57 -6.66 -18.67 -7.17
N TYR A 58 -5.64 -17.97 -6.69
CA TYR A 58 -4.72 -18.44 -5.64
C TYR A 58 -5.04 -17.79 -4.29
N PHE A 59 -6.13 -17.04 -4.17
CA PHE A 59 -6.44 -16.31 -2.95
C PHE A 59 -6.74 -17.26 -1.77
N PRO A 60 -6.27 -16.97 -0.54
CA PRO A 60 -5.48 -15.80 -0.12
C PRO A 60 -3.95 -15.95 -0.24
N GLU A 61 -3.46 -17.11 -0.65
CA GLU A 61 -2.02 -17.41 -0.67
C GLU A 61 -1.29 -16.90 -1.93
N GLY A 62 -2.04 -16.30 -2.85
CA GLY A 62 -1.51 -15.74 -4.09
C GLY A 62 -0.78 -14.40 -3.92
N GLY A 63 -0.08 -14.01 -4.99
CA GLY A 63 0.58 -12.70 -5.07
C GLY A 63 -0.39 -11.53 -5.19
N ILE A 64 0.18 -10.32 -5.38
CA ILE A 64 -0.59 -9.07 -5.42
C ILE A 64 -1.69 -9.04 -6.49
N ARG A 65 -1.53 -9.75 -7.62
CA ARG A 65 -2.58 -9.85 -8.66
C ARG A 65 -3.79 -10.63 -8.15
N SER A 66 -3.57 -11.79 -7.50
CA SER A 66 -4.67 -12.59 -6.91
C SER A 66 -5.42 -11.78 -5.86
N PHE A 67 -4.68 -11.10 -4.98
CA PHE A 67 -5.26 -10.21 -3.97
C PHE A 67 -6.07 -9.08 -4.61
N TYR A 68 -5.50 -8.39 -5.62
CA TYR A 68 -6.21 -7.34 -6.35
C TYR A 68 -7.51 -7.83 -6.98
N CYS A 69 -7.53 -9.04 -7.55
CA CYS A 69 -8.73 -9.59 -8.20
C CYS A 69 -9.89 -9.76 -7.22
N HIS A 70 -9.63 -10.13 -5.96
CA HIS A 70 -10.64 -10.17 -4.91
C HIS A 70 -11.10 -8.76 -4.49
N ILE A 71 -10.15 -7.82 -4.35
CA ILE A 71 -10.49 -6.42 -4.06
C ILE A 71 -11.36 -5.83 -5.17
N GLN A 72 -11.05 -6.09 -6.45
CA GLN A 72 -11.82 -5.61 -7.60
C GLN A 72 -13.27 -6.14 -7.58
N GLY A 73 -13.49 -7.36 -7.08
CA GLY A 73 -14.82 -7.95 -6.95
C GLY A 73 -15.73 -7.21 -5.93
N VAL A 74 -15.12 -6.48 -4.99
CA VAL A 74 -15.82 -5.71 -3.95
C VAL A 74 -15.81 -4.21 -4.27
N VAL A 75 -14.62 -3.66 -4.49
CA VAL A 75 -14.37 -2.27 -4.85
C VAL A 75 -13.74 -2.26 -6.24
N SER A 76 -14.59 -2.11 -7.26
CA SER A 76 -14.11 -2.04 -8.64
C SER A 76 -13.25 -0.81 -8.89
N TYR A 77 -12.36 -0.90 -9.88
CA TYR A 77 -11.55 0.24 -10.34
C TYR A 77 -12.42 1.43 -10.75
N GLU A 78 -13.56 1.17 -11.40
CA GLU A 78 -14.52 2.22 -11.78
C GLU A 78 -15.12 2.92 -10.55
N LYS A 79 -15.50 2.15 -9.52
CA LYS A 79 -16.03 2.70 -8.26
C LYS A 79 -14.98 3.57 -7.57
N ALA A 80 -13.74 3.11 -7.49
CA ALA A 80 -12.64 3.89 -6.93
C ALA A 80 -12.37 5.18 -7.72
N ARG A 81 -12.32 5.12 -9.06
CA ARG A 81 -12.12 6.30 -9.93
C ARG A 81 -13.22 7.33 -9.75
N LYS A 82 -14.49 6.91 -9.73
CA LYS A 82 -15.65 7.80 -9.56
C LYS A 82 -15.73 8.46 -8.18
N ALA A 83 -15.11 7.85 -7.17
CA ALA A 83 -15.12 8.36 -5.81
C ALA A 83 -14.09 9.48 -5.57
N LEU A 84 -13.20 9.74 -6.52
CA LEU A 84 -12.07 10.65 -6.36
C LEU A 84 -12.07 11.71 -7.47
N PRO A 85 -11.67 12.96 -7.17
CA PRO A 85 -11.59 14.04 -8.16
C PRO A 85 -10.31 13.98 -9.01
N MET A 86 -9.40 13.04 -8.73
CA MET A 86 -8.13 12.88 -9.43
C MET A 86 -8.00 11.51 -10.08
N ASP A 87 -7.15 11.43 -11.10
CA ASP A 87 -6.80 10.17 -11.73
C ASP A 87 -5.96 9.31 -10.79
N ILE A 88 -6.23 7.99 -10.78
CA ILE A 88 -5.42 7.00 -10.06
C ILE A 88 -4.05 6.83 -10.72
N PHE A 89 -3.99 6.93 -12.04
CA PHE A 89 -2.77 6.80 -12.85
C PHE A 89 -2.58 8.05 -13.72
N VAL A 90 -1.37 8.61 -13.75
CA VAL A 90 -1.04 9.78 -14.59
C VAL A 90 -0.58 9.39 -16.00
N SER A 91 -0.14 8.14 -16.18
CA SER A 91 0.23 7.59 -17.49
C SER A 91 0.22 6.06 -17.46
N GLY A 92 0.37 5.46 -18.63
CA GLY A 92 0.36 4.00 -18.82
C GLY A 92 -0.85 3.54 -19.64
N PRO A 93 -1.14 2.23 -19.65
CA PRO A 93 -2.15 1.65 -20.52
C PRO A 93 -3.56 1.69 -19.93
N HIS A 94 -3.72 2.12 -18.68
CA HIS A 94 -5.01 2.15 -18.01
C HIS A 94 -5.85 3.34 -18.49
N SER A 95 -7.14 3.09 -18.69
CA SER A 95 -8.11 4.10 -19.12
C SER A 95 -9.37 4.01 -18.24
N ASP A 96 -10.55 3.85 -18.84
CA ASP A 96 -11.78 3.57 -18.12
C ASP A 96 -11.77 2.19 -17.43
N SER A 97 -10.87 1.30 -17.85
CA SER A 97 -10.60 -0.01 -17.26
C SER A 97 -9.09 -0.22 -17.08
N LEU A 98 -8.72 -1.21 -16.26
CA LEU A 98 -7.32 -1.62 -16.13
C LEU A 98 -6.93 -2.61 -17.24
N ASP A 99 -5.95 -2.21 -18.04
CA ASP A 99 -5.20 -3.13 -18.89
C ASP A 99 -4.10 -3.84 -18.07
N LEU A 100 -4.42 -5.02 -17.52
CA LEU A 100 -3.53 -5.80 -16.65
C LEU A 100 -2.51 -6.65 -17.39
N ASP A 101 -2.70 -6.85 -18.70
CA ASP A 101 -1.90 -7.75 -19.53
C ASP A 101 -1.04 -6.99 -20.56
N ASN A 102 -1.04 -5.65 -20.48
CA ASN A 102 -0.14 -4.82 -21.27
C ASN A 102 1.32 -5.14 -20.95
N ASN A 103 2.06 -5.59 -21.97
CA ASN A 103 3.49 -5.83 -21.85
C ASN A 103 4.36 -4.70 -22.43
N ARG A 104 3.76 -3.65 -23.01
CA ARG A 104 4.47 -2.53 -23.63
C ARG A 104 4.55 -1.28 -22.75
N SER A 105 3.75 -1.23 -21.69
CA SER A 105 3.72 -0.16 -20.71
C SER A 105 3.14 -0.69 -19.40
N PHE A 106 3.20 0.11 -18.33
CA PHE A 106 2.53 -0.18 -17.07
C PHE A 106 1.93 1.11 -16.49
N GLY A 107 0.94 1.00 -15.62
CA GLY A 107 0.33 2.17 -14.98
C GLY A 107 1.30 2.88 -14.04
N HIS A 108 1.54 4.17 -14.28
CA HIS A 108 2.29 5.06 -13.40
C HIS A 108 1.29 5.76 -12.48
N TYR A 109 1.37 5.49 -11.19
CA TYR A 109 0.43 6.06 -10.23
C TYR A 109 0.53 7.57 -10.15
N ASN A 110 -0.60 8.24 -9.90
CA ASN A 110 -0.61 9.62 -9.44
C ASN A 110 -0.04 9.71 -8.02
N PRO A 111 1.06 10.45 -7.76
CA PRO A 111 1.64 10.56 -6.42
C PRO A 111 0.68 11.18 -5.38
N GLU A 112 -0.24 12.05 -5.80
CA GLU A 112 -1.26 12.63 -4.92
C GLU A 112 -2.25 11.56 -4.47
N PHE A 113 -2.71 10.72 -5.40
CA PHE A 113 -3.57 9.57 -5.10
C PHE A 113 -2.88 8.62 -4.10
N VAL A 114 -1.61 8.26 -4.35
CA VAL A 114 -0.87 7.35 -3.46
C VAL A 114 -0.72 7.95 -2.07
N THR A 115 -0.47 9.26 -1.97
CA THR A 115 -0.37 9.94 -0.67
C THR A 115 -1.68 9.87 0.09
N LEU A 116 -2.80 10.19 -0.56
CA LEU A 116 -4.13 10.11 0.02
C LEU A 116 -4.48 8.67 0.46
N LEU A 117 -4.15 7.69 -0.38
CA LEU A 117 -4.33 6.26 -0.08
C LEU A 117 -3.53 5.84 1.16
N VAL A 118 -2.28 6.27 1.28
CA VAL A 118 -1.43 5.92 2.43
C VAL A 118 -1.93 6.57 3.71
N ASP A 119 -2.37 7.83 3.62
CA ASP A 119 -2.79 8.60 4.78
C ASP A 119 -4.13 8.10 5.34
N HIS A 120 -5.06 7.67 4.49
CA HIS A 120 -6.43 7.33 4.89
C HIS A 120 -6.88 5.90 4.57
N GLY A 121 -6.12 5.14 3.80
CA GLY A 121 -6.50 3.83 3.26
C GLY A 121 -6.07 2.63 4.09
N VAL A 122 -5.46 2.83 5.27
CA VAL A 122 -5.20 1.74 6.22
C VAL A 122 -6.39 1.65 7.19
N PRO A 123 -7.33 0.71 6.97
CA PRO A 123 -8.54 0.65 7.78
C PRO A 123 -8.19 0.23 9.21
N GLY A 124 -8.78 0.88 10.22
CA GLY A 124 -8.49 0.57 11.63
C GLY A 124 -7.21 1.18 12.21
N SER A 125 -6.48 2.03 11.47
CA SER A 125 -5.32 2.75 12.06
C SER A 125 -5.76 3.69 13.20
N GLU A 126 -6.86 4.41 12.98
CA GLU A 126 -7.45 5.37 13.94
C GLU A 126 -8.66 4.80 14.71
N ASP A 127 -9.08 3.57 14.42
CA ASP A 127 -10.30 2.96 14.98
C ASP A 127 -9.96 1.59 15.58
N GLU A 128 -9.71 1.58 16.89
CA GLU A 128 -9.30 0.39 17.62
C GLU A 128 -10.41 -0.68 17.66
N ALA A 129 -11.67 -0.27 17.77
CA ALA A 129 -12.79 -1.21 17.79
C ALA A 129 -12.91 -1.94 16.45
N PHE A 130 -12.82 -1.19 15.34
CA PHE A 130 -12.77 -1.77 14.02
C PHE A 130 -11.55 -2.67 13.83
N ARG A 131 -10.35 -2.20 14.21
CA ARG A 131 -9.12 -3.01 14.12
C ARG A 131 -9.25 -4.35 14.84
N ARG A 132 -9.77 -4.35 16.08
CA ARG A 132 -9.99 -5.60 16.83
C ARG A 132 -10.98 -6.54 16.13
N LEU A 133 -12.04 -5.98 15.55
CA LEU A 133 -13.04 -6.76 14.81
C LEU A 133 -12.45 -7.38 13.52
N THR A 134 -11.60 -6.65 12.81
CA THR A 134 -11.04 -7.08 11.52
C THR A 134 -9.70 -7.79 11.63
N GLN A 135 -9.10 -7.89 12.82
CA GLN A 135 -7.83 -8.60 13.02
C GLN A 135 -7.85 -10.03 12.44
N PRO A 136 -8.87 -10.88 12.66
CA PRO A 136 -8.89 -12.22 12.08
C PRO A 136 -8.95 -12.23 10.55
N ILE A 137 -9.55 -11.18 9.95
CA ILE A 137 -9.58 -11.02 8.49
C ILE A 137 -8.18 -10.68 7.98
N TYR A 138 -7.51 -9.71 8.63
CA TYR A 138 -6.14 -9.35 8.28
C TYR A 138 -5.21 -10.57 8.38
N ASP A 139 -5.24 -11.28 9.51
CA ASP A 139 -4.35 -12.41 9.79
C ASP A 139 -4.48 -13.50 8.71
N ARG A 140 -5.71 -13.78 8.27
CA ARG A 140 -6.01 -14.84 7.31
C ARG A 140 -5.79 -14.43 5.86
N TYR A 141 -6.11 -13.19 5.49
CA TYR A 141 -6.24 -12.82 4.07
C TYR A 141 -5.22 -11.78 3.61
N VAL A 142 -4.52 -11.09 4.52
CA VAL A 142 -3.66 -9.94 4.18
C VAL A 142 -2.22 -10.13 4.67
N ALA A 143 -2.02 -10.74 5.85
CA ALA A 143 -0.73 -10.79 6.53
C ALA A 143 0.38 -11.40 5.67
N SER A 144 0.12 -12.55 5.01
CA SER A 144 1.11 -13.24 4.17
C SER A 144 1.68 -12.33 3.07
N LEU A 145 0.78 -11.72 2.29
CA LEU A 145 1.17 -10.79 1.22
C LEU A 145 1.87 -9.54 1.78
N ALA A 146 1.35 -8.93 2.86
CA ALA A 146 1.96 -7.74 3.46
C ALA A 146 3.41 -8.00 3.92
N ARG A 147 3.66 -9.15 4.55
CA ARG A 147 5.00 -9.58 4.98
C ARG A 147 5.93 -9.80 3.78
N ALA A 148 5.46 -10.52 2.75
CA ALA A 148 6.23 -10.75 1.51
C ALA A 148 6.59 -9.42 0.82
N MET A 149 5.65 -8.49 0.73
CA MET A 149 5.89 -7.15 0.19
C MET A 149 6.96 -6.40 1.00
N PHE A 150 6.91 -6.48 2.34
CA PHE A 150 7.86 -5.80 3.22
C PHE A 150 9.28 -6.33 3.08
N VAL A 151 9.47 -7.65 3.14
CA VAL A 151 10.81 -8.23 3.02
C VAL A 151 11.40 -8.03 1.63
N THR A 152 10.57 -8.05 0.59
CA THR A 152 11.01 -7.83 -0.79
C THR A 152 11.52 -6.40 -0.96
N TYR A 153 10.77 -5.41 -0.47
CA TYR A 153 11.22 -4.02 -0.49
C TYR A 153 12.53 -3.86 0.30
N ARG A 154 12.61 -4.42 1.51
CA ARG A 154 13.83 -4.35 2.32
C ARG A 154 15.05 -4.96 1.64
N LYS A 155 14.89 -6.06 0.89
CA LYS A 155 16.00 -6.66 0.14
C LYS A 155 16.49 -5.73 -0.96
N PHE A 156 15.61 -5.05 -1.69
CA PHE A 156 16.01 -4.01 -2.65
C PHE A 156 16.69 -2.82 -1.96
N GLN A 157 16.17 -2.33 -0.84
CA GLN A 157 16.79 -1.21 -0.11
C GLN A 157 18.19 -1.54 0.41
N LYS A 158 18.44 -2.80 0.79
CA LYS A 158 19.78 -3.29 1.17
C LYS A 158 20.71 -3.47 -0.04
N ASN A 159 20.16 -3.54 -1.26
CA ASN A 159 20.89 -3.80 -2.48
C ASN A 159 20.45 -2.81 -3.58
N PRO A 160 20.70 -1.50 -3.42
CA PRO A 160 20.20 -0.49 -4.34
C PRO A 160 20.73 -0.65 -5.77
N ALA A 161 21.94 -1.18 -5.94
CA ALA A 161 22.50 -1.50 -7.27
C ALA A 161 21.64 -2.53 -8.02
N LEU A 162 21.22 -3.61 -7.35
CA LEU A 162 20.31 -4.62 -7.92
C LEU A 162 18.99 -3.99 -8.36
N LEU A 163 18.39 -3.12 -7.54
CA LEU A 163 17.15 -2.44 -7.92
C LEU A 163 17.34 -1.57 -9.18
N GLN A 164 18.45 -0.83 -9.28
CA GLN A 164 18.74 -0.01 -10.45
C GLN A 164 18.97 -0.84 -11.71
N GLU A 165 19.67 -1.97 -11.59
CA GLU A 165 19.87 -2.91 -12.69
C GLU A 165 18.54 -3.49 -13.19
N GLU A 166 17.64 -3.85 -12.27
CA GLU A 166 16.33 -4.39 -12.64
C GLU A 166 15.39 -3.34 -13.25
N ILE A 167 15.42 -2.11 -12.75
CA ILE A 167 14.76 -0.97 -13.39
C ILE A 167 15.28 -0.76 -14.81
N PHE A 168 16.60 -0.76 -14.98
CA PHE A 168 17.21 -0.60 -16.30
C PHE A 168 16.84 -1.73 -17.25
N ALA A 169 16.83 -2.98 -16.76
CA ALA A 169 16.40 -4.14 -17.53
C ALA A 169 14.94 -4.03 -17.97
N LEU A 170 14.04 -3.61 -17.08
CA LEU A 170 12.63 -3.37 -17.40
C LEU A 170 12.47 -2.29 -18.47
N ARG A 171 13.13 -1.14 -18.30
CA ARG A 171 13.11 -0.04 -19.28
C ARG A 171 13.55 -0.51 -20.67
N ARG A 172 14.67 -1.25 -20.74
CA ARG A 172 15.16 -1.79 -22.01
C ARG A 172 14.15 -2.75 -22.66
N ALA A 173 13.50 -3.61 -21.88
CA ALA A 173 12.49 -4.52 -22.41
C ALA A 173 11.30 -3.74 -23.01
N LEU A 174 10.77 -2.77 -22.27
CA LEU A 174 9.68 -1.90 -22.74
C LEU A 174 10.06 -1.14 -24.03
N GLN A 175 11.28 -0.60 -24.10
CA GLN A 175 11.79 0.09 -25.28
C GLN A 175 12.05 -0.82 -26.49
N SER A 176 12.30 -2.12 -26.25
CA SER A 176 12.65 -3.10 -27.28
C SER A 176 11.43 -3.84 -27.86
N GLY A 177 10.21 -3.36 -27.58
CA GLY A 177 8.97 -3.92 -28.12
C GLY A 177 8.07 -4.61 -27.09
N GLY A 178 8.48 -4.62 -25.82
CA GLY A 178 7.67 -5.11 -24.70
C GLY A 178 8.44 -6.04 -23.76
N VAL A 179 7.89 -6.23 -22.57
CA VAL A 179 8.35 -7.20 -21.58
C VAL A 179 8.02 -8.61 -22.09
N PRO A 180 9.02 -9.51 -22.22
CA PRO A 180 8.77 -10.89 -22.64
C PRO A 180 7.82 -11.63 -21.69
N ASP A 181 7.14 -12.63 -22.23
CA ASP A 181 6.42 -13.60 -21.40
C ASP A 181 7.38 -14.21 -20.37
N TYR A 182 6.88 -14.49 -19.17
CA TYR A 182 7.65 -15.06 -18.07
C TYR A 182 8.85 -14.22 -17.59
N TYR A 183 8.98 -12.96 -18.00
CA TYR A 183 10.09 -12.08 -17.59
C TYR A 183 10.31 -12.01 -16.07
N TYR A 184 9.22 -12.02 -15.30
CA TYR A 184 9.27 -11.93 -13.84
C TYR A 184 9.49 -13.28 -13.15
N GLU A 185 9.52 -14.41 -13.87
CA GLU A 185 9.75 -15.75 -13.27
C GLU A 185 11.12 -15.87 -12.62
N LYS A 186 12.13 -15.13 -13.11
CA LYS A 186 13.44 -15.08 -12.47
C LYS A 186 13.38 -14.65 -11.00
N TYR A 187 12.38 -13.84 -10.62
CA TYR A 187 12.21 -13.39 -9.23
C TYR A 187 11.59 -14.44 -8.32
N PHE A 188 11.30 -15.66 -8.80
CA PHE A 188 10.83 -16.74 -7.94
C PHE A 188 11.80 -16.99 -6.78
N TYR A 189 13.11 -17.03 -7.08
CA TYR A 189 14.20 -17.21 -6.10
C TYR A 189 14.71 -15.88 -5.54
N PHE A 190 13.91 -14.80 -5.61
CA PHE A 190 14.40 -13.47 -5.24
C PHE A 190 14.84 -13.39 -3.78
N MET A 191 14.34 -14.27 -2.89
CA MET A 191 14.76 -14.30 -1.48
C MET A 191 16.07 -15.04 -1.25
N ASN A 192 16.49 -15.95 -2.14
CA ASN A 192 17.75 -16.66 -2.08
C ASN A 192 18.94 -15.71 -1.82
N PRO A 193 19.86 -16.03 -0.89
CA PRO A 193 21.00 -15.16 -0.55
C PRO A 193 21.94 -14.90 -1.74
N LYS A 194 22.00 -15.79 -2.74
CA LYS A 194 22.83 -15.65 -3.94
C LYS A 194 22.12 -14.96 -5.11
N PHE A 195 20.83 -14.63 -5.00
CA PHE A 195 20.07 -13.99 -6.06
C PHE A 195 20.75 -12.73 -6.60
N ARG A 196 21.21 -11.85 -5.71
CA ARG A 196 21.88 -10.60 -6.12
C ARG A 196 23.09 -10.85 -7.00
N ASP A 197 23.89 -11.84 -6.64
CA ASP A 197 25.16 -12.09 -7.32
C ASP A 197 24.94 -12.83 -8.65
N ASN A 198 23.80 -13.55 -8.80
CA ASN A 198 23.49 -14.35 -9.98
C ASN A 198 21.98 -14.34 -10.32
N PRO A 199 21.36 -13.19 -10.66
CA PRO A 199 19.90 -13.04 -10.75
C PRO A 199 19.23 -13.83 -11.88
N THR A 200 20.02 -14.38 -12.80
CA THR A 200 19.56 -15.18 -13.94
C THR A 200 19.97 -16.65 -13.83
N ALA A 201 20.45 -17.10 -12.66
CA ALA A 201 20.75 -18.49 -12.43
C ALA A 201 19.49 -19.36 -12.50
N ASP A 202 19.67 -20.66 -12.73
CA ASP A 202 18.58 -21.62 -12.81
C ASP A 202 18.16 -22.16 -11.43
N PHE A 203 17.16 -23.04 -11.44
CA PHE A 203 16.65 -23.69 -10.25
C PHE A 203 17.71 -24.48 -9.48
N GLU A 204 18.55 -25.25 -10.20
CA GLU A 204 19.55 -26.11 -9.59
C GLU A 204 20.55 -25.28 -8.78
N TYR A 205 21.06 -24.20 -9.39
CA TYR A 205 21.94 -23.26 -8.70
C TYR A 205 21.33 -22.72 -7.42
N TYR A 206 20.08 -22.23 -7.46
CA TYR A 206 19.45 -21.64 -6.28
C TYR A 206 19.17 -22.67 -5.19
N ASN A 207 18.71 -23.87 -5.57
CA ASN A 207 18.45 -24.97 -4.64
C ASN A 207 19.71 -25.39 -3.88
N GLU A 208 20.87 -25.41 -4.55
CA GLU A 208 22.17 -25.72 -3.93
C GLU A 208 22.72 -24.59 -3.05
N ASN A 209 22.30 -23.34 -3.29
CA ASN A 209 22.93 -22.15 -2.71
C ASN A 209 22.09 -21.44 -1.64
N GLY A 210 21.02 -22.07 -1.16
CA GLY A 210 20.31 -21.65 0.04
C GLY A 210 18.80 -21.63 -0.11
N PHE A 211 18.14 -21.42 1.02
CA PHE A 211 16.69 -21.38 1.11
C PHE A 211 16.13 -19.99 0.74
N ASP A 212 14.94 -19.93 0.13
CA ASP A 212 14.22 -18.70 -0.26
C ASP A 212 13.63 -17.92 0.94
N GLY A 213 14.32 -17.94 2.08
CA GLY A 213 13.96 -17.14 3.25
C GLY A 213 12.60 -17.47 3.87
N GLY A 214 11.96 -18.58 3.47
CA GLY A 214 10.66 -19.03 3.99
C GLY A 214 9.45 -18.38 3.33
N TYR A 215 9.62 -17.71 2.19
CA TYR A 215 8.54 -17.09 1.44
C TYR A 215 8.18 -17.91 0.20
N ASP A 216 6.90 -17.89 -0.18
CA ASP A 216 6.45 -18.48 -1.44
C ASP A 216 7.01 -17.67 -2.63
N GLY A 217 7.80 -18.33 -3.48
CA GLY A 217 8.40 -17.72 -4.67
C GLY A 217 7.37 -17.13 -5.64
N ASN A 218 6.16 -17.70 -5.72
CA ASN A 218 5.07 -17.14 -6.53
C ASN A 218 4.53 -15.83 -5.98
N VAL A 219 4.51 -15.66 -4.66
CA VAL A 219 4.14 -14.38 -4.04
C VAL A 219 5.26 -13.37 -4.22
N VAL A 220 6.49 -13.78 -3.88
CA VAL A 220 7.68 -12.93 -3.92
C VAL A 220 7.95 -12.39 -5.33
N LYS A 221 7.83 -13.21 -6.38
CA LYS A 221 8.09 -12.73 -7.75
C LYS A 221 7.17 -11.57 -8.15
N THR A 222 5.91 -11.63 -7.72
CA THR A 222 4.94 -10.55 -7.99
C THR A 222 5.24 -9.31 -7.15
N ALA A 223 5.68 -9.48 -5.89
CA ALA A 223 6.10 -8.38 -5.03
C ALA A 223 7.35 -7.68 -5.59
N ALA A 224 8.33 -8.44 -6.09
CA ALA A 224 9.56 -7.90 -6.65
C ALA A 224 9.24 -7.05 -7.89
N TYR A 225 8.43 -7.59 -8.80
CA TYR A 225 8.01 -6.88 -9.99
C TYR A 225 7.12 -5.66 -9.70
N PHE A 226 6.31 -5.71 -8.64
CA PHE A 226 5.60 -4.52 -8.14
C PHE A 226 6.59 -3.43 -7.72
N TRP A 227 7.55 -3.74 -6.86
CA TRP A 227 8.49 -2.75 -6.34
C TRP A 227 9.37 -2.13 -7.42
N ILE A 228 9.83 -2.91 -8.40
CA ILE A 228 10.59 -2.38 -9.53
C ILE A 228 9.78 -1.29 -10.28
N ARG A 229 8.51 -1.54 -10.57
CA ARG A 229 7.63 -0.57 -11.25
C ARG A 229 7.33 0.67 -10.39
N ARG A 230 7.19 0.50 -9.08
CA ARG A 230 6.97 1.62 -8.15
C ARG A 230 8.22 2.46 -7.91
N SER A 231 9.39 1.85 -7.97
CA SER A 231 10.66 2.59 -7.90
C SER A 231 10.91 3.34 -9.21
N GLU A 232 10.48 2.77 -10.33
CA GLU A 232 10.53 3.43 -11.64
C GLU A 232 9.61 4.65 -11.75
N ASP A 233 8.39 4.59 -11.21
CA ASP A 233 7.45 5.72 -11.21
C ASP A 233 7.58 6.64 -9.98
N GLY A 234 8.53 6.36 -9.08
CA GLY A 234 8.85 7.19 -7.91
C GLY A 234 7.84 7.10 -6.75
N THR A 235 6.88 6.18 -6.80
CA THR A 235 5.86 6.03 -5.74
C THR A 235 6.19 4.97 -4.68
N ASP A 236 7.29 4.24 -4.84
CA ASP A 236 7.70 3.14 -3.95
C ASP A 236 7.79 3.53 -2.47
N LYS A 237 8.40 4.67 -2.14
CA LYS A 237 8.54 5.14 -0.75
C LYS A 237 7.18 5.43 -0.12
N ALA A 238 6.25 6.00 -0.88
CA ALA A 238 4.90 6.29 -0.41
C ALA A 238 4.14 4.98 -0.16
N PHE A 239 4.16 4.04 -1.10
CA PHE A 239 3.57 2.70 -0.90
C PHE A 239 4.19 1.96 0.28
N PHE A 240 5.52 2.01 0.44
CA PHE A 240 6.19 1.36 1.56
C PHE A 240 5.79 1.99 2.91
N ARG A 241 5.62 3.31 2.97
CA ARG A 241 5.06 3.99 4.15
C ARG A 241 3.64 3.49 4.47
N GLY A 242 2.79 3.29 3.48
CA GLY A 242 1.46 2.69 3.66
C GLY A 242 1.53 1.25 4.17
N LEU A 243 2.42 0.45 3.60
CA LEU A 243 2.66 -0.92 4.05
C LEU A 243 3.16 -0.97 5.51
N MET A 244 4.08 -0.08 5.87
CA MET A 244 4.53 0.07 7.25
C MET A 244 3.39 0.46 8.19
N LYS A 245 2.54 1.41 7.79
CA LYS A 245 1.35 1.79 8.57
C LYS A 245 0.40 0.60 8.75
N LEU A 246 0.17 -0.20 7.69
CA LEU A 246 -0.63 -1.42 7.75
C LEU A 246 -0.05 -2.45 8.74
N LEU A 247 1.25 -2.74 8.62
CA LEU A 247 1.95 -3.69 9.50
C LEU A 247 1.99 -3.18 10.95
N GLN A 248 2.22 -1.89 11.19
CA GLN A 248 2.15 -1.32 12.54
C GLN A 248 0.74 -1.41 13.13
N THR A 249 -0.29 -1.29 12.28
CA THR A 249 -1.69 -1.36 12.70
C THR A 249 -2.08 -2.78 13.10
N TYR A 250 -1.77 -3.79 12.29
CA TYR A 250 -2.28 -5.16 12.49
C TYR A 250 -1.22 -6.20 12.86
N ASP A 251 0.07 -5.95 12.63
CA ASP A 251 1.12 -6.96 12.65
C ASP A 251 2.44 -6.43 13.23
N SER A 252 2.34 -5.59 14.27
CA SER A 252 3.50 -4.89 14.84
C SER A 252 4.52 -5.86 15.45
N ALA A 253 4.09 -7.05 15.88
CA ALA A 253 4.97 -8.10 16.38
C ALA A 253 5.92 -8.63 15.29
N TYR A 254 5.47 -8.73 14.04
CA TYR A 254 6.32 -9.16 12.93
C TYR A 254 7.45 -8.17 12.64
N LEU A 255 7.23 -6.86 12.89
CA LEU A 255 8.24 -5.82 12.69
C LEU A 255 9.38 -5.84 13.73
N GLN A 256 9.22 -6.61 14.82
CA GLN A 256 10.22 -6.70 15.91
C GLN A 256 11.23 -7.84 15.69
N LEU A 257 11.07 -8.62 14.61
CA LEU A 257 11.93 -9.73 14.19
C LEU A 257 13.03 -9.26 13.23
#